data_AF-A0A5C1A4I3-F1
#
_entry.id   AF-A0A5C1A4I3-F1
#
_cell.length_a   1.000
_cell.length_b   1.000
_cell.length_c   1.000
_cell.angle_alpha   90.00
_cell.angle_beta   90.00
_cell.angle_gamma   90.00
#
_symmetry.space_group_name_H-M   'P 1'
#
loop_
_entity.id
_entity.type
_entity.pdbx_description
1 polymer ?
#
loop_
_entity_poly.entity_id
_entity_poly.type
_entity_poly.pdbx_seq_one_letter_code
_entity_poly.pdbx_strand_id
1 'polypeptide(L)'
;MESWRKVWREGFVPVLSTTGLMALRDALRGDDTRLTQGSTTTPPPLMCVQDWPCEGACALGFCGWHGDQLETVGQVEEFFAKACYEADARLGEPAACRWFLNWFDDTPRDEMRRELLAEVELALAERIPIDLPATKSNTAAGAKIAAA
;
A
#
# COMPACT_ATOMS: atom_id res chain seq x y z
N MET A 1 18.55 -5.30 5.48
CA MET A 1 17.31 -4.77 4.88
C MET A 1 17.57 -3.32 4.54
N GLU A 2 17.28 -2.89 3.31
CA GLU A 2 17.41 -1.50 2.91
C GLU A 2 16.49 -0.61 3.76
N SER A 3 16.94 0.60 4.11
CA SER A 3 16.21 1.48 5.02
C SER A 3 14.79 1.79 4.52
N TRP A 4 14.62 1.99 3.21
CA TRP A 4 13.30 2.25 2.62
C TRP A 4 12.35 1.05 2.77
N ARG A 5 12.82 -0.20 2.58
CA ARG A 5 12.01 -1.41 2.76
C ARG A 5 11.57 -1.59 4.20
N LYS A 6 12.46 -1.28 5.15
CA LYS A 6 12.12 -1.29 6.57
C LYS A 6 11.00 -0.30 6.87
N VAL A 7 11.15 0.94 6.42
CA VAL A 7 10.15 2.00 6.63
C VAL A 7 8.83 1.65 5.95
N TRP A 8 8.87 1.07 4.75
CA TRP A 8 7.68 0.57 4.07
C TRP A 8 6.98 -0.52 4.90
N ARG A 9 7.67 -1.60 5.25
CA ARG A 9 7.07 -2.78 5.90
C ARG A 9 6.63 -2.54 7.34
N GLU A 10 7.43 -1.83 8.12
CA GLU A 10 7.21 -1.66 9.56
C GLU A 10 6.54 -0.32 9.88
N GLY A 11 6.73 0.70 9.03
CA GLY A 11 6.14 2.02 9.19
C GLY A 11 4.83 2.16 8.43
N PHE A 12 4.87 2.14 7.09
CA PHE A 12 3.72 2.49 6.26
C PHE A 12 2.70 1.38 6.07
N VAL A 13 3.14 0.14 5.80
CA VAL A 13 2.22 -0.98 5.57
C VAL A 13 1.22 -1.08 6.73
N PRO A 14 1.58 -1.09 8.02
CA PRO A 14 0.59 -1.18 9.10
C PRO A 14 -0.41 -0.02 9.21
N VAL A 15 -0.11 1.13 8.59
CA VAL A 15 -0.92 2.35 8.61
C VAL A 15 -1.88 2.40 7.42
N LEU A 16 -1.46 1.90 6.26
CA LEU A 16 -2.25 1.94 5.03
C LEU A 16 -3.39 0.92 5.05
N SER A 17 -4.55 1.31 4.51
CA SER A 17 -5.69 0.41 4.34
C SER A 17 -5.42 -0.66 3.28
N THR A 18 -6.17 -1.77 3.32
CA THR A 18 -6.04 -2.83 2.31
C THR A 18 -6.48 -2.34 0.94
N THR A 19 -7.53 -1.50 0.88
CA THR A 19 -7.99 -0.85 -0.35
C THR A 19 -6.94 0.11 -0.91
N GLY A 20 -6.24 0.86 -0.06
CA GLY A 20 -5.10 1.70 -0.42
C GLY A 20 -3.97 0.90 -1.07
N LEU A 21 -3.55 -0.19 -0.44
CA LEU A 21 -2.53 -1.08 -1.02
C LEU A 21 -2.96 -1.72 -2.34
N MET A 22 -4.23 -2.10 -2.47
CA MET A 22 -4.78 -2.63 -3.74
C MET A 22 -4.77 -1.57 -4.85
N ALA A 23 -5.19 -0.34 -4.55
CA ALA A 23 -5.16 0.76 -5.50
C ALA A 23 -3.73 1.08 -5.96
N LEU A 24 -2.78 1.13 -5.02
CA LEU A 24 -1.38 1.35 -5.34
C LEU A 24 -0.79 0.22 -6.18
N ARG A 25 -1.10 -1.06 -5.87
CA ARG A 25 -0.69 -2.21 -6.69
C ARG A 25 -1.12 -2.04 -8.14
N ASP A 26 -2.39 -1.69 -8.36
CA ASP A 26 -2.96 -1.60 -9.69
C ASP A 26 -2.34 -0.42 -10.47
N ALA A 27 -2.10 0.72 -9.80
CA ALA A 27 -1.37 1.86 -10.37
C ALA A 27 0.07 1.51 -10.76
N LEU A 28 0.81 0.82 -9.88
CA LEU A 28 2.19 0.39 -10.15
C LEU A 28 2.26 -0.61 -11.31
N ARG A 29 1.33 -1.58 -11.39
CA ARG A 29 1.26 -2.54 -12.50
C ARG A 29 0.97 -1.83 -13.83
N GLY A 30 0.04 -0.89 -13.82
CA GLY A 30 -0.42 -0.18 -15.01
C GLY A 30 0.48 0.97 -15.48
N ASP A 31 1.54 1.32 -14.74
CA ASP A 31 2.31 2.56 -14.95
C ASP A 31 1.43 3.81 -14.94
N ASP A 32 0.50 3.89 -13.99
CA ASP A 32 -0.45 5.00 -13.92
C ASP A 32 0.29 6.33 -13.78
N THR A 33 0.11 7.23 -14.74
CA THR A 33 0.79 8.53 -14.78
C THR A 33 0.35 9.46 -13.65
N ARG A 34 -0.78 9.17 -12.99
CA ARG A 34 -1.28 9.90 -11.82
C ARG A 34 -0.55 9.50 -10.53
N LEU A 35 0.19 8.39 -10.52
CA LEU A 35 1.14 8.07 -9.47
C LEU A 35 2.43 8.86 -9.74
N THR A 36 2.61 9.99 -9.06
CA THR A 36 3.70 10.95 -9.30
C THR A 36 4.86 10.77 -8.32
N GLN A 37 6.07 11.18 -8.71
CA GLN A 37 7.26 11.32 -7.85
C GLN A 37 7.56 12.80 -7.63
N GLY A 38 8.20 13.15 -6.51
CA GLY A 38 8.66 14.50 -6.17
C GLY A 38 7.58 15.46 -5.67
N SER A 39 6.35 14.97 -5.43
CA SER A 39 5.24 15.77 -4.89
C SER A 39 4.22 14.87 -4.18
N THR A 40 3.62 15.35 -3.08
CA THR A 40 2.54 14.61 -2.40
C THR A 40 1.28 14.52 -3.27
N THR A 41 0.91 15.64 -3.88
CA THR A 41 -0.31 15.82 -4.68
C THR A 41 -0.03 16.66 -5.92
N THR A 42 -0.89 16.52 -6.92
CA THR A 42 -1.02 17.40 -8.08
C THR A 42 -2.44 17.95 -8.11
N PRO A 43 -2.65 19.28 -8.08
CA PRO A 43 -1.66 20.34 -7.84
C PRO A 43 -0.92 20.20 -6.48
N PRO A 44 0.28 20.79 -6.31
CA PRO A 44 0.99 20.78 -5.04
C PRO A 44 0.16 21.36 -3.89
N PRO A 45 0.37 20.91 -2.64
CA PRO A 45 -0.52 21.19 -1.50
C PRO A 45 -0.39 22.62 -0.94
N LEU A 46 -0.69 23.61 -1.76
CA LEU A 46 -0.74 25.01 -1.37
C LEU A 46 -2.09 25.34 -0.71
N MET A 47 -2.09 26.26 0.27
CA MET A 47 -3.31 26.68 0.98
C MET A 47 -4.45 27.12 0.04
N CYS A 48 -4.13 27.78 -1.08
CA CYS A 48 -5.13 28.29 -2.02
C CYS A 48 -5.80 27.22 -2.90
N VAL A 49 -5.29 25.98 -2.91
CA VAL A 49 -5.81 24.88 -3.73
C VAL A 49 -6.27 23.69 -2.87
N GLN A 50 -6.37 23.83 -1.55
CA GLN A 50 -6.73 22.71 -0.67
C GLN A 50 -8.09 22.09 -0.99
N ASP A 51 -9.07 22.90 -1.39
CA ASP A 51 -10.41 22.43 -1.76
C ASP A 51 -10.50 21.97 -3.23
N TRP A 52 -9.41 22.05 -3.99
CA TRP A 52 -9.41 21.62 -5.38
C TRP A 52 -9.30 20.09 -5.46
N PRO A 53 -9.84 19.47 -6.53
CA PRO A 53 -9.67 18.04 -6.76
C PRO A 53 -8.19 17.64 -6.80
N CYS A 54 -7.87 16.49 -6.22
CA CYS A 54 -6.59 15.83 -6.45
C CYS A 54 -6.58 15.17 -7.83
N GLU A 55 -5.52 15.41 -8.62
CA GLU A 55 -5.36 14.90 -9.98
C GLU A 55 -4.18 13.91 -10.11
N GLY A 56 -3.31 13.86 -9.10
CA GLY A 56 -2.14 12.99 -9.02
C GLY A 56 -1.60 12.97 -7.60
N ALA A 57 -0.90 11.90 -7.21
CA ALA A 57 -0.33 11.80 -5.86
C ALA A 57 0.87 10.84 -5.79
N CYS A 58 1.70 11.00 -4.76
CA CYS A 58 2.75 10.03 -4.42
C CYS A 58 2.15 8.69 -3.96
N ALA A 59 2.97 7.66 -3.73
CA ALA A 59 2.48 6.34 -3.31
C ALA A 59 1.53 6.36 -2.11
N LEU A 60 1.83 7.18 -1.08
CA LEU A 60 0.99 7.29 0.10
C LEU A 60 -0.29 8.07 -0.19
N GLY A 61 -0.17 9.21 -0.87
CA GLY A 61 -1.33 10.01 -1.26
C GLY A 61 -2.28 9.25 -2.19
N PHE A 62 -1.75 8.40 -3.08
CA PHE A 62 -2.53 7.55 -3.97
C PHE A 62 -3.35 6.51 -3.20
N CYS A 63 -2.79 5.95 -2.12
CA CYS A 63 -3.54 5.07 -1.22
C CYS A 63 -4.74 5.78 -0.59
N GLY A 64 -4.56 7.00 -0.07
CA GLY A 64 -5.66 7.79 0.49
C GLY A 64 -6.68 8.23 -0.56
N TRP A 65 -6.20 8.72 -1.70
CA TRP A 65 -7.03 9.19 -2.81
C TRP A 65 -7.86 8.05 -3.42
N HIS A 66 -7.21 7.07 -4.04
CA HIS A 66 -7.92 6.02 -4.77
C HIS A 66 -8.43 4.89 -3.85
N GLY A 67 -7.73 4.59 -2.76
CA GLY A 67 -8.10 3.52 -1.84
C GLY A 67 -9.13 3.90 -0.80
N ASP A 68 -8.97 5.09 -0.20
CA ASP A 68 -9.84 5.58 0.89
C ASP A 68 -10.84 6.65 0.42
N GLN A 69 -10.90 6.90 -0.90
CA GLN A 69 -11.88 7.77 -1.55
C GLN A 69 -11.82 9.23 -1.05
N LEU A 70 -10.61 9.72 -0.75
CA LEU A 70 -10.40 11.16 -0.55
C LEU A 70 -10.54 11.87 -1.90
N GLU A 71 -10.93 13.15 -1.91
CA GLU A 71 -11.25 13.86 -3.16
C GLU A 71 -10.34 15.06 -3.40
N THR A 72 -9.98 15.79 -2.34
CA THR A 72 -9.30 17.08 -2.46
C THR A 72 -7.81 17.02 -2.14
N VAL A 73 -7.06 17.99 -2.66
CA VAL A 73 -5.63 18.18 -2.35
C VAL A 73 -5.40 18.23 -0.84
N GLY A 74 -6.24 18.97 -0.09
CA GLY A 74 -6.12 19.12 1.35
C GLY A 74 -6.34 17.81 2.11
N GLN A 75 -7.34 17.01 1.72
CA GLN A 75 -7.60 15.71 2.34
C GLN A 75 -6.45 14.73 2.13
N VAL A 76 -5.92 14.67 0.90
CA VAL A 76 -4.81 13.77 0.57
C VAL A 76 -3.51 14.19 1.28
N GLU A 77 -3.26 15.50 1.39
CA GLU A 77 -2.11 16.03 2.15
C GLU A 77 -2.24 15.72 3.65
N GLU A 78 -3.42 15.88 4.24
CA GLU A 78 -3.65 15.55 5.65
C GLU A 78 -3.44 14.05 5.91
N PHE A 79 -3.94 13.20 5.00
CA PHE A 79 -3.70 11.75 5.05
C PHE A 79 -2.21 11.42 4.98
N PHE A 80 -1.49 12.04 4.05
CA PHE A 80 -0.04 11.87 3.90
C PHE A 80 0.70 12.26 5.19
N ALA A 81 0.42 13.43 5.74
CA ALA A 81 1.05 13.93 6.96
C ALA A 81 0.80 13.00 8.14
N LYS A 82 -0.44 12.52 8.29
CA LYS A 82 -0.82 11.54 9.32
C LYS A 82 -0.09 10.21 9.13
N ALA A 83 -0.02 9.69 7.91
CA ALA A 83 0.65 8.43 7.62
C ALA A 83 2.15 8.51 7.94
N CYS A 84 2.81 9.62 7.59
CA CYS A 84 4.21 9.88 7.94
C CYS A 84 4.42 9.95 9.46
N TYR A 85 3.56 10.69 10.17
CA TYR A 85 3.62 10.77 11.63
C TYR A 85 3.47 9.41 12.31
N GLU A 86 2.50 8.59 11.88
CA GLU A 86 2.27 7.27 12.44
C GLU A 86 3.42 6.30 12.12
N ALA A 87 3.99 6.36 10.92
CA ALA A 87 5.16 5.57 10.55
C ALA A 87 6.37 5.92 11.42
N ASP A 88 6.66 7.21 11.62
CA ASP A 88 7.74 7.69 12.49
C ASP A 88 7.54 7.22 13.93
N ALA A 89 6.32 7.36 14.47
CA ALA A 89 5.98 6.94 15.81
C ALA A 89 6.15 5.42 16.01
N ARG A 90 5.75 4.61 15.01
CA ARG A 90 5.93 3.15 15.02
C ARG A 90 7.39 2.73 15.03
N LEU A 91 8.22 3.45 14.26
CA LEU A 91 9.65 3.16 14.15
C LEU A 91 10.46 3.72 15.32
N GLY A 92 9.87 4.60 16.13
CA GLY A 92 10.54 5.25 17.26
C GLY A 92 11.64 6.23 16.83
N GLU A 93 11.64 6.66 15.58
CA GLU A 93 12.63 7.58 15.00
C GLU A 93 11.93 8.76 14.32
N PRO A 94 12.22 10.01 14.72
CA PRO A 94 11.70 11.19 14.06
C PRO A 94 12.10 11.25 12.58
N ALA A 95 11.14 11.55 11.71
CA ALA A 95 11.32 11.65 10.26
C ALA A 95 11.91 10.39 9.63
N ALA A 96 11.66 9.19 10.20
CA ALA A 96 12.05 7.93 9.59
C ALA A 96 11.40 7.74 8.21
N CYS A 97 10.20 8.25 8.01
CA CYS A 97 9.47 8.31 6.75
C CYS A 97 10.33 8.82 5.58
N ARG A 98 11.29 9.74 5.83
CA ARG A 98 12.22 10.30 4.82
C ARG A 98 13.00 9.23 4.05
N TRP A 99 13.34 8.10 4.70
CA TRP A 99 14.12 7.06 4.03
C TRP A 99 13.35 6.41 2.89
N PHE A 100 12.04 6.25 3.04
CA PHE A 100 11.17 5.78 1.96
C PHE A 100 10.88 6.88 0.96
N LEU A 101 10.54 8.10 1.42
CA LEU A 101 10.18 9.20 0.53
C LEU A 101 11.32 9.60 -0.39
N ASN A 102 12.54 9.75 0.14
CA ASN A 102 13.72 10.06 -0.67
C ASN A 102 14.03 8.94 -1.66
N TRP A 103 13.97 7.68 -1.23
CA TRP A 103 14.15 6.55 -2.15
C TRP A 103 13.07 6.58 -3.25
N PHE A 104 11.81 6.79 -2.89
CA PHE A 104 10.71 6.82 -3.84
C PHE A 104 10.88 7.95 -4.86
N ASP A 105 11.34 9.12 -4.45
CA ASP A 105 11.50 10.28 -5.33
C ASP A 105 12.78 10.23 -6.17
N ASP A 106 13.89 9.73 -5.63
CA ASP A 106 15.20 9.73 -6.29
C ASP A 106 15.43 8.50 -7.19
N THR A 107 14.67 7.41 -6.99
CA THR A 107 14.83 6.17 -7.77
C THR A 107 14.18 6.31 -9.16
N PRO A 108 14.84 5.85 -10.25
CA PRO A 108 14.23 5.82 -11.57
C PRO A 108 12.85 5.14 -11.56
N ARG A 109 11.87 5.74 -12.24
CA ARG A 109 10.45 5.34 -12.16
C ARG A 109 10.22 3.85 -12.39
N ASP A 110 10.92 3.25 -13.35
CA ASP A 110 10.80 1.84 -13.70
C ASP A 110 11.36 0.91 -12.61
N GLU A 111 12.45 1.30 -11.97
CA GLU A 111 13.02 0.61 -10.81
C GLU A 111 12.12 0.77 -9.58
N MET A 112 11.73 2.01 -9.24
CA MET A 112 10.81 2.32 -8.15
C MET A 112 9.54 1.49 -8.29
N ARG A 113 8.92 1.48 -9.48
CA ARG A 113 7.68 0.73 -9.73
C ARG A 113 7.86 -0.75 -9.49
N ARG A 114 8.90 -1.35 -10.08
CA ARG A 114 9.18 -2.78 -9.99
C ARG A 114 9.40 -3.20 -8.54
N GLU A 115 10.18 -2.43 -7.79
CA GLU A 115 10.53 -2.78 -6.41
C GLU A 115 9.41 -2.52 -5.43
N LEU A 116 8.73 -1.38 -5.53
CA LEU A 116 7.58 -1.08 -4.67
C LEU A 116 6.43 -2.05 -4.93
N LEU A 117 6.19 -2.44 -6.18
CA LEU A 117 5.14 -3.40 -6.51
C LEU A 117 5.35 -4.73 -5.78
N ALA A 118 6.59 -5.24 -5.73
CA ALA A 118 6.89 -6.48 -5.03
C ALA A 118 6.58 -6.38 -3.53
N GLU A 119 6.85 -5.24 -2.92
CA GLU A 119 6.57 -4.99 -1.50
C GLU A 119 5.07 -4.79 -1.20
N VAL A 120 4.33 -4.16 -2.12
CA VAL A 120 2.87 -4.02 -2.03
C VAL A 120 2.19 -5.38 -2.16
N GLU A 121 2.62 -6.21 -3.12
CA GLU A 121 2.07 -7.56 -3.31
C GLU A 121 2.36 -8.47 -2.12
N LEU A 122 3.55 -8.37 -1.53
CA LEU A 122 3.89 -9.07 -0.30
C LEU A 122 2.93 -8.68 0.84
N ALA A 123 2.75 -7.37 1.07
CA ALA A 123 1.86 -6.88 2.12
C ALA A 123 0.40 -7.31 1.91
N LEU A 124 -0.08 -7.35 0.65
CA LEU A 124 -1.43 -7.81 0.34
C LEU A 124 -1.58 -9.33 0.54
N ALA A 125 -0.57 -10.12 0.18
CA ALA A 125 -0.59 -11.57 0.40
C ALA A 125 -0.66 -11.93 1.89
N GLU A 126 -0.04 -11.11 2.76
CA GLU A 126 -0.12 -11.29 4.22
C GLU A 126 -1.48 -10.90 4.81
N ARG A 127 -2.22 -9.99 4.16
CA ARG A 127 -3.52 -9.49 4.63
C ARG A 127 -4.72 -10.28 4.15
N ILE A 128 -4.62 -10.91 2.98
CA ILE A 128 -5.72 -11.66 2.38
C ILE A 128 -5.51 -13.13 2.71
N PRO A 129 -6.32 -13.72 3.60
CA PRO A 129 -6.20 -15.15 3.91
C PRO A 129 -6.40 -15.97 2.63
N ILE A 130 -5.48 -16.89 2.36
CA ILE A 130 -5.75 -17.95 1.39
C ILE A 130 -6.74 -18.89 2.05
N ASP A 131 -8.00 -18.82 1.64
CA ASP A 131 -8.99 -19.83 2.00
C ASP A 131 -8.66 -21.11 1.21
N LEU A 132 -7.81 -21.95 1.78
CA LEU A 132 -7.46 -23.24 1.18
C LEU A 132 -8.71 -24.14 1.25
N PRO A 133 -9.21 -24.67 0.12
CA PRO A 133 -10.36 -25.56 0.15
C PRO A 133 -10.01 -26.80 0.97
N ALA A 134 -10.80 -27.05 2.02
CA ALA A 134 -10.64 -28.21 2.90
C ALA A 134 -10.63 -29.49 2.06
N THR A 135 -9.50 -30.21 2.11
CA THR A 135 -9.34 -31.52 1.49
C THR A 135 -10.37 -32.47 2.10
N LYS A 136 -11.39 -32.86 1.32
CA LYS A 136 -12.36 -33.87 1.76
C LYS A 136 -11.60 -35.17 2.05
N SER A 137 -11.52 -35.56 3.33
CA SER A 137 -11.03 -36.88 3.71
C SER A 137 -12.00 -37.93 3.16
N ASN A 138 -11.53 -38.69 2.18
CA ASN A 138 -12.28 -39.79 1.62
C ASN A 138 -12.11 -41.01 2.53
N THR A 139 -12.96 -41.15 3.55
CA THR A 139 -13.00 -42.36 4.38
C THR A 139 -13.92 -43.38 3.72
N ALA A 140 -13.34 -44.22 2.85
CA ALA A 140 -13.93 -45.48 2.41
C ALA A 140 -13.36 -46.63 3.24
N ALA A 141 -14.18 -47.23 4.12
CA ALA A 141 -14.07 -48.58 4.67
C ALA A 141 -15.24 -48.77 5.66
N GLY A 142 -16.02 -49.85 5.70
CA GLY A 142 -15.89 -51.15 5.08
C GLY A 142 -17.17 -51.97 5.28
N ALA A 143 -17.27 -53.01 4.46
CA ALA A 143 -18.37 -53.96 4.37
C ALA A 143 -18.71 -54.66 5.70
N LYS A 144 -20.00 -54.96 5.89
CA LYS A 144 -20.44 -56.10 6.72
C LYS A 144 -21.18 -57.08 5.82
N ILE A 145 -20.54 -58.23 5.62
CA ILE A 145 -21.12 -59.48 5.14
C ILE A 145 -21.36 -60.34 6.38
N ALA A 146 -22.57 -60.86 6.57
CA ALA A 146 -22.81 -62.21 7.09
C ALA A 146 -24.33 -62.49 7.13
N ALA A 147 -24.71 -63.56 6.45
CA ALA A 147 -26.01 -64.20 6.48
C ALA A 147 -26.11 -65.21 7.64
N ALA A 148 -27.31 -65.40 8.17
CA ALA A 148 -27.94 -66.68 8.50
C ALA A 148 -29.40 -66.43 8.92
#